data_AF-A0A9D8QAQ0-F1
#
_entry.id   AF-A0A9D8QAQ0-F1
#
_cell.length_a   1.000
_cell.length_b   1.000
_cell.length_c   1.000
_cell.angle_alpha   90.00
_cell.angle_beta   90.00
_cell.angle_gamma   90.00
#
_symmetry.space_group_name_H-M   'P 1'
#
loop_
_entity.id
_entity.type
_entity.pdbx_description
1 polymer ?
#
loop_
_entity_poly.entity_id
_entity_poly.type
_entity_poly.pdbx_seq_one_letter_code
_entity_poly.pdbx_strand_id
1 'polypeptide(L)'
;MPISLFNRYAALAGCIAVALGSLLLLPLWSWLWPLALLAGILALIGLYDLVQTQHAVLRNYPILGHIRYLVEGIRPEIRQYLLESDDDRLPFSRSQRSLIYARAKNEDGDRPFGTMVDVYAGGYEFIGHSMRPAAVGDPAGFRIEIGGPQCTQPYSGSVLNISAMSFGSLSANAIRALNRGAKLGGFAHDTGEGSISPYHRENGGDLIWELGSGYFGCRTADGHFDPERFAAQARDPQVKMVEIKLSQGAKPGHGGILPAHKVSREIALTRGVPEGVTCVSPARHSAFSTPIEMMQFIARLRELSGGKPVGFKLCLGH
;
A
#
# COMPACT_ATOMS: atom_id res chain seq x y z
N MET A 1 9.46 -16.86 -60.86
CA MET A 1 10.02 -15.59 -60.32
C MET A 1 9.20 -15.19 -59.11
N PRO A 2 9.85 -14.84 -57.98
CA PRO A 2 9.28 -15.04 -56.66
C PRO A 2 8.23 -13.97 -56.34
N ILE A 3 7.10 -14.40 -55.80
CA ILE A 3 6.02 -13.55 -55.28
C ILE A 3 6.55 -12.56 -54.21
N SER A 4 7.70 -12.86 -53.59
CA SER A 4 8.34 -11.99 -52.59
C SER A 4 8.98 -10.73 -53.16
N LEU A 5 9.44 -10.71 -54.42
CA LEU A 5 9.98 -9.48 -55.04
C LEU A 5 8.85 -8.53 -55.47
N PHE A 6 7.74 -9.09 -55.94
CA PHE A 6 6.56 -8.30 -56.31
C PHE A 6 5.99 -7.57 -55.10
N ASN A 7 5.89 -8.25 -53.95
CA ASN A 7 5.34 -7.66 -52.72
C ASN A 7 6.23 -6.54 -52.12
N ARG A 8 7.55 -6.57 -52.38
CA ARG A 8 8.51 -5.58 -51.85
C ARG A 8 8.39 -4.21 -52.52
N TYR A 9 8.19 -4.19 -53.83
CA TYR A 9 8.14 -2.95 -54.62
C TYR A 9 6.73 -2.58 -55.09
N ALA A 10 5.70 -3.37 -54.76
CA ALA A 10 4.32 -3.13 -55.16
C ALA A 10 3.82 -1.73 -54.77
N ALA A 11 4.15 -1.25 -53.56
CA ALA A 11 3.74 0.08 -53.11
C ALA A 11 4.39 1.20 -53.94
N LEU A 12 5.68 1.08 -54.27
CA LEU A 12 6.39 2.03 -55.13
C LEU A 12 5.86 1.99 -56.56
N ALA A 13 5.70 0.80 -57.14
CA ALA A 13 5.15 0.62 -58.47
C ALA A 13 3.72 1.17 -58.56
N GLY A 14 2.90 0.95 -57.53
CA GLY A 14 1.55 1.50 -57.41
C GLY A 14 1.55 3.03 -57.32
N CYS A 15 2.43 3.63 -56.52
CA CYS A 15 2.54 5.10 -56.43
C CYS A 15 2.98 5.72 -57.75
N ILE A 16 3.93 5.10 -58.47
CA ILE A 16 4.37 5.55 -59.79
C ILE A 16 3.23 5.44 -60.81
N ALA A 17 2.51 4.31 -60.84
CA ALA A 17 1.39 4.10 -61.74
C ALA A 17 0.25 5.09 -61.49
N VAL A 18 -0.09 5.35 -60.22
CA VAL A 18 -1.11 6.33 -59.83
C VAL A 18 -0.65 7.75 -60.15
N ALA A 19 0.62 8.10 -59.93
CA ALA A 19 1.15 9.41 -60.27
C ALA A 19 1.09 9.68 -61.78
N LEU A 20 1.57 8.74 -62.60
CA LEU A 20 1.55 8.85 -64.06
C LEU A 20 0.13 8.82 -64.62
N GLY A 21 -0.71 7.90 -64.13
CA GLY A 21 -2.11 7.80 -64.55
C GLY A 21 -2.91 9.04 -64.20
N SER A 22 -2.71 9.59 -63.00
CA SER A 22 -3.38 10.82 -62.57
C SER A 22 -2.88 12.01 -63.38
N LEU A 23 -1.57 12.13 -63.66
CA LEU A 23 -0.98 13.20 -64.48
C LEU A 23 -1.53 13.22 -65.91
N LEU A 24 -1.70 12.04 -66.52
CA LEU A 24 -2.26 11.90 -67.88
C LEU A 24 -3.74 12.29 -67.95
N LEU A 25 -4.47 12.10 -66.86
CA LEU A 25 -5.91 12.36 -66.75
C LEU A 25 -6.25 13.75 -66.20
N LEU A 26 -5.25 14.52 -65.72
CA LEU A 26 -5.41 15.90 -65.26
C LEU A 26 -6.13 16.83 -66.26
N PRO A 27 -5.91 16.73 -67.59
CA PRO A 27 -6.60 17.59 -68.56
C PRO A 27 -8.10 17.31 -68.64
N LEU A 28 -8.52 16.08 -68.30
CA LEU A 28 -9.92 15.65 -68.31
C LEU A 28 -10.60 15.91 -66.97
N TRP A 29 -9.86 15.75 -65.88
CA TRP A 29 -10.37 15.84 -64.51
C TRP A 29 -9.40 16.60 -63.61
N SER A 30 -9.62 17.90 -63.50
CA SER A 30 -8.76 18.81 -62.74
C SER A 30 -8.63 18.43 -61.26
N TRP A 31 -9.64 17.80 -60.65
CA TRP A 31 -9.63 17.40 -59.24
C TRP A 31 -8.59 16.32 -58.89
N LEU A 32 -7.96 15.68 -59.88
CA LEU A 32 -6.92 14.67 -59.65
C LEU A 32 -5.56 15.27 -59.25
N TRP A 33 -5.39 16.60 -59.26
CA TRP A 33 -4.13 17.26 -58.93
C TRP A 33 -3.57 16.94 -57.53
N PRO A 34 -4.36 16.83 -56.44
CA PRO A 34 -3.83 16.49 -55.13
C PRO A 34 -3.35 15.04 -55.08
N LEU A 35 -4.05 14.14 -55.78
CA LEU A 35 -3.70 12.73 -55.87
C LEU A 35 -2.41 12.54 -56.66
N ALA A 36 -2.27 13.23 -57.80
CA ALA A 36 -1.05 13.24 -58.60
C ALA A 36 0.15 13.77 -57.79
N LEU A 37 -0.06 14.86 -57.04
CA LEU A 37 0.97 15.45 -56.19
C LEU A 37 1.41 14.50 -55.07
N LEU A 38 0.46 13.93 -54.32
CA LEU A 38 0.75 13.01 -53.22
C LEU A 38 1.44 11.73 -53.72
N ALA A 39 0.91 11.12 -54.78
CA ALA A 39 1.51 9.92 -55.37
C ALA A 39 2.91 10.20 -55.95
N GLY A 40 3.10 11.38 -56.56
CA GLY A 40 4.39 11.84 -57.06
C GLY A 40 5.43 12.02 -55.95
N ILE A 41 5.06 12.65 -54.83
CA ILE A 41 5.94 12.80 -53.66
C ILE A 41 6.33 11.43 -53.10
N LEU A 42 5.36 10.53 -52.91
CA LEU A 42 5.63 9.17 -52.42
C LEU A 42 6.51 8.37 -53.38
N ALA A 43 6.32 8.51 -54.69
CA ALA A 43 7.17 7.89 -55.70
C ALA A 43 8.62 8.43 -55.62
N LEU A 44 8.81 9.74 -55.46
CA LEU A 44 10.14 10.34 -55.28
C LEU A 44 10.82 9.86 -54.00
N ILE A 45 10.08 9.77 -52.88
CA ILE A 45 10.59 9.23 -51.62
C ILE A 45 10.99 7.76 -51.81
N GLY A 46 10.16 6.94 -52.47
CA GLY A 46 10.49 5.55 -52.71
C GLY A 46 11.66 5.36 -53.69
N LEU A 47 11.84 6.25 -54.66
CA LEU A 47 13.05 6.26 -55.51
C LEU A 47 14.30 6.62 -54.70
N TYR A 48 14.20 7.58 -53.79
CA TYR A 48 15.27 7.90 -52.85
C TYR A 48 15.59 6.72 -51.93
N ASP A 49 14.58 6.02 -51.42
CA ASP A 49 14.73 4.83 -50.56
C ASP A 49 15.54 3.71 -51.23
N LEU A 50 15.46 3.58 -52.57
CA LEU A 50 16.22 2.61 -53.36
C LEU A 50 17.70 2.95 -53.50
N VAL A 51 18.02 4.25 -53.56
CA VAL A 51 19.38 4.76 -53.82
C VAL A 51 20.17 4.92 -52.53
N GLN A 52 19.51 5.31 -51.43
CA GLN A 52 20.18 5.51 -50.16
C GLN A 52 20.79 4.20 -49.62
N THR A 53 21.93 4.31 -48.93
CA THR A 53 22.72 3.17 -48.43
C THR A 53 22.65 2.97 -46.91
N GLN A 54 21.99 3.88 -46.19
CA GLN A 54 22.00 3.91 -44.73
C GLN A 54 20.97 2.95 -44.11
N HIS A 55 19.81 2.75 -44.73
CA HIS A 55 18.67 2.01 -44.16
C HIS A 55 18.29 0.83 -45.04
N ALA A 56 18.75 -0.37 -44.68
CA ALA A 56 18.51 -1.59 -45.46
C ALA A 56 17.03 -1.96 -45.56
N VAL A 57 16.20 -1.59 -44.57
CA VAL A 57 14.75 -1.87 -44.59
C VAL A 57 14.03 -1.01 -45.62
N LEU A 58 14.31 0.30 -45.67
CA LEU A 58 13.72 1.22 -46.65
C LEU A 58 14.09 0.81 -48.09
N ARG A 59 15.32 0.35 -48.28
CA ARG A 59 15.78 -0.13 -49.59
C ARG A 59 15.07 -1.41 -50.06
N ASN A 60 14.72 -2.29 -49.13
CA ASN A 60 14.01 -3.54 -49.42
C ASN A 60 12.48 -3.39 -49.49
N TYR A 61 11.93 -2.34 -48.87
CA TYR A 61 10.50 -2.01 -48.84
C TYR A 61 10.31 -0.49 -48.97
N PRO A 62 10.53 0.09 -50.16
CA PRO A 62 10.39 1.53 -50.37
C PRO A 62 8.98 2.02 -50.01
N ILE A 63 8.87 3.21 -49.42
CA ILE A 63 7.62 3.79 -48.88
C ILE A 63 7.07 3.04 -47.66
N LEU A 64 6.82 1.74 -47.74
CA LEU A 64 6.22 0.95 -46.66
C LEU A 64 7.12 0.84 -45.42
N GLY A 65 8.44 0.79 -45.61
CA GLY A 65 9.39 0.71 -44.51
C GLY A 65 9.33 1.91 -43.55
N HIS A 66 8.86 3.07 -44.00
CA HIS A 66 8.68 4.27 -43.16
C HIS A 66 7.62 4.08 -42.08
N ILE A 67 6.62 3.21 -42.29
CA ILE A 67 5.60 2.88 -41.28
C ILE A 67 6.25 2.26 -40.05
N ARG A 68 7.27 1.40 -40.24
CA ARG A 68 7.99 0.77 -39.12
C ARG A 68 8.64 1.83 -38.24
N TYR A 69 9.35 2.78 -38.83
CA TYR A 69 10.07 3.82 -38.08
C TYR A 69 9.12 4.83 -37.43
N LEU A 70 7.97 5.12 -38.06
CA LEU A 70 6.90 5.89 -37.44
C LEU A 70 6.38 5.20 -36.17
N VAL A 71 6.09 3.90 -36.26
CA VAL A 71 5.62 3.10 -35.11
C VAL A 71 6.71 2.96 -34.05
N GLU A 72 7.97 2.84 -34.46
CA GLU A 72 9.12 2.78 -33.54
C GLU A 72 9.30 4.08 -32.75
N GLY A 73 9.01 5.23 -33.37
CA GLY A 73 9.03 6.54 -32.70
C GLY A 73 7.92 6.75 -31.67
N ILE A 74 6.73 6.16 -31.88
CA ILE A 74 5.55 6.27 -30.98
C ILE A 74 5.53 5.14 -29.93
N ARG A 75 6.37 4.12 -30.12
CA ARG A 75 6.44 2.94 -29.26
C ARG A 75 6.72 3.29 -27.78
N PRO A 76 7.63 4.22 -27.42
CA PRO A 76 7.89 4.56 -26.03
C PRO A 76 6.64 5.07 -25.30
N GLU A 77 5.85 5.94 -25.93
CA GLU A 77 4.67 6.56 -25.36
C GLU A 77 3.54 5.54 -25.20
N ILE A 78 3.25 4.75 -26.24
CA ILE A 78 2.23 3.69 -26.15
C ILE A 78 2.57 2.71 -25.04
N ARG A 79 3.85 2.32 -24.95
CA ARG A 79 4.30 1.41 -23.90
C ARG A 79 4.10 2.02 -22.51
N GLN A 80 4.50 3.28 -22.34
CA GLN A 80 4.42 4.00 -21.08
C GLN A 80 2.98 4.25 -20.58
N TYR A 81 2.04 4.52 -21.48
CA TYR A 81 0.67 4.93 -21.09
C TYR A 81 -0.36 3.80 -21.15
N LEU A 82 -0.18 2.83 -22.05
CA LEU A 82 -1.20 1.80 -22.31
C LEU A 82 -0.77 0.39 -21.91
N LEU A 83 0.53 0.09 -21.84
CA LEU A 83 1.04 -1.28 -21.67
C LEU A 83 1.82 -1.50 -20.37
N GLU A 84 2.47 -0.48 -19.81
CA GLU A 84 3.24 -0.58 -18.55
C GLU A 84 2.33 -0.88 -17.35
N SER A 85 2.75 -1.89 -16.58
CA SER A 85 2.11 -2.29 -15.32
C SER A 85 2.41 -1.26 -14.23
N ASP A 86 1.60 -1.23 -13.17
CA ASP A 86 1.71 -0.24 -12.09
C ASP A 86 3.06 -0.29 -11.32
N ASP A 87 3.79 -1.39 -11.45
CA ASP A 87 5.06 -1.76 -10.82
C ASP A 87 6.25 -1.85 -11.79
N ASP A 88 6.02 -1.80 -13.11
CA ASP A 88 7.08 -1.81 -14.11
C ASP A 88 8.00 -0.60 -13.88
N ARG A 89 9.26 -0.87 -13.49
CA ARG A 89 10.26 0.17 -13.23
C ARG A 89 10.97 0.52 -14.53
N LEU A 90 10.92 1.80 -14.92
CA LEU A 90 12.08 2.66 -15.24
C LEU A 90 11.62 4.05 -15.77
N PRO A 91 12.12 5.20 -15.26
CA PRO A 91 12.83 5.43 -13.99
C PRO A 91 11.91 5.53 -12.76
N PHE A 92 10.60 5.71 -12.95
CA PHE A 92 9.59 5.71 -11.88
C PHE A 92 8.38 4.88 -12.30
N SER A 93 7.84 4.07 -11.38
CA SER A 93 6.64 3.29 -11.64
C SER A 93 5.42 4.20 -11.85
N ARG A 94 4.37 3.69 -12.50
CA ARG A 94 3.11 4.45 -12.68
C ARG A 94 2.47 4.79 -11.32
N SER A 95 2.58 3.91 -10.34
CA SER A 95 2.16 4.15 -8.96
C SER A 95 2.90 5.33 -8.31
N GLN A 96 4.23 5.41 -8.45
CA GLN A 96 5.04 6.53 -7.95
C GLN A 96 4.66 7.87 -8.61
N ARG A 97 4.47 7.87 -9.94
CA ARG A 97 4.06 9.08 -10.67
C ARG A 97 2.66 9.55 -10.28
N SER A 98 1.73 8.62 -10.14
CA SER A 98 0.35 8.91 -9.72
C SER A 98 0.32 9.52 -8.31
N LEU A 99 1.15 9.02 -7.39
CA LEU A 99 1.31 9.59 -6.06
C LEU A 99 1.83 11.03 -6.10
N ILE A 100 2.85 11.30 -6.93
CA ILE A 100 3.41 12.65 -7.11
C ILE A 100 2.35 13.59 -7.69
N TYR A 101 1.60 13.16 -8.70
CA TYR A 101 0.54 13.98 -9.30
C TYR A 101 -0.61 14.27 -8.35
N ALA A 102 -1.08 13.28 -7.57
CA ALA A 102 -2.10 13.48 -6.56
C ALA A 102 -1.66 14.54 -5.53
N ARG A 103 -0.43 14.39 -5.01
CA ARG A 103 0.14 15.36 -4.06
C ARG A 103 0.32 16.76 -4.67
N ALA A 104 0.77 16.84 -5.92
CA ALA A 104 0.92 18.12 -6.63
C ALA A 104 -0.42 18.84 -6.86
N LYS A 105 -1.52 18.08 -6.97
CA LYS A 105 -2.89 18.60 -7.09
C LYS A 105 -3.60 18.82 -5.75
N ASN A 106 -2.91 18.59 -4.63
CA ASN A 106 -3.50 18.62 -3.29
C ASN A 106 -4.69 17.65 -3.13
N GLU A 107 -4.64 16.52 -3.84
CA GLU A 107 -5.57 15.40 -3.73
C GLU A 107 -5.00 14.34 -2.76
N ASP A 108 -5.88 13.55 -2.12
CA ASP A 108 -5.47 12.48 -1.21
C ASP A 108 -4.60 11.43 -1.94
N GLY A 109 -3.35 11.33 -1.51
CA GLY A 109 -2.36 10.39 -2.07
C GLY A 109 -2.26 9.06 -1.30
N ASP A 110 -3.14 8.83 -0.33
CA ASP A 110 -3.07 7.66 0.56
C ASP A 110 -3.69 6.43 -0.12
N ARG A 111 -2.86 5.53 -0.63
CA ARG A 111 -3.29 4.21 -1.11
C ARG A 111 -3.20 3.17 0.02
N PRO A 112 -4.23 2.32 0.23
CA PRO A 112 -4.14 1.20 1.16
C PRO A 112 -3.08 0.20 0.69
N PHE A 113 -2.33 -0.35 1.64
CA PHE A 113 -1.34 -1.41 1.41
C PHE A 113 -2.06 -2.76 1.20
N GLY A 114 -2.74 -2.93 0.07
CA GLY A 114 -3.17 -4.25 -0.41
C GLY A 114 -2.00 -5.02 -1.01
N THR A 115 -2.13 -6.34 -1.16
CA THR A 115 -1.15 -7.10 -1.95
C THR A 115 -1.27 -6.72 -3.42
N MET A 116 -0.17 -6.27 -4.01
CA MET A 116 -0.02 -6.10 -5.46
C MET A 116 0.59 -7.35 -6.12
N VAL A 117 0.96 -8.34 -5.30
CA VAL A 117 1.55 -9.60 -5.76
C VAL A 117 0.43 -10.48 -6.29
N ASP A 118 0.63 -11.02 -7.49
CA ASP A 118 -0.24 -12.07 -8.03
C ASP A 118 -0.04 -13.36 -7.23
N VAL A 119 -0.94 -13.60 -6.29
CA VAL A 119 -0.93 -14.77 -5.40
C VAL A 119 -1.22 -16.08 -6.14
N TYR A 120 -1.60 -16.02 -7.42
CA TYR A 120 -1.81 -17.17 -8.29
C TYR A 120 -0.66 -17.40 -9.28
N ALA A 121 0.34 -16.52 -9.30
CA ALA A 121 1.51 -16.69 -10.15
C ALA A 121 2.32 -17.93 -9.73
N GLY A 122 2.89 -18.61 -10.73
CA GLY A 122 3.79 -19.74 -10.48
C GLY A 122 5.00 -19.31 -9.64
N GLY A 123 5.26 -20.04 -8.55
CA GLY A 123 6.34 -19.72 -7.61
C GLY A 123 5.90 -18.88 -6.40
N TYR A 124 4.64 -18.43 -6.34
CA TYR A 124 4.07 -17.89 -5.11
C TYR A 124 3.85 -19.01 -4.09
N GLU A 125 4.57 -18.97 -2.97
CA GLU A 125 4.45 -19.95 -1.89
C GLU A 125 3.43 -19.46 -0.85
N PHE A 126 2.52 -20.35 -0.45
CA PHE A 126 1.58 -20.08 0.64
C PHE A 126 1.42 -21.32 1.53
N ILE A 127 1.08 -21.10 2.80
CA ILE A 127 0.81 -22.18 3.76
C ILE A 127 -0.68 -22.52 3.65
N GLY A 128 -0.98 -23.74 3.19
CA GLY A 128 -2.33 -24.28 3.12
C GLY A 128 -2.71 -25.10 4.36
N HIS A 129 -4.01 -25.38 4.50
CA HIS A 129 -4.49 -26.32 5.51
C HIS A 129 -3.97 -27.74 5.21
N SER A 130 -3.58 -28.49 6.24
CA SER A 130 -3.18 -29.89 6.09
C SER A 130 -4.36 -30.75 5.63
N MET A 131 -4.19 -31.55 4.58
CA MET A 131 -5.19 -32.56 4.18
C MET A 131 -5.21 -33.79 5.09
N ARG A 132 -4.24 -33.93 5.99
CA ARG A 132 -4.23 -34.99 7.00
C ARG A 132 -5.13 -34.58 8.15
N PRO A 133 -6.24 -35.31 8.41
CA PRO A 133 -7.11 -35.01 9.54
C PRO A 133 -6.33 -35.17 10.85
N ALA A 134 -6.36 -34.13 11.68
CA ALA A 134 -5.90 -34.17 13.06
C ALA A 134 -7.08 -34.51 13.98
N ALA A 135 -6.80 -35.05 15.16
CA ALA A 135 -7.82 -35.15 16.20
C ALA A 135 -8.37 -33.75 16.49
N VAL A 136 -9.70 -33.64 16.64
CA VAL A 136 -10.33 -32.37 17.02
C VAL A 136 -9.83 -31.99 18.40
N GLY A 137 -9.04 -30.92 18.48
CA GLY A 137 -8.60 -30.37 19.76
C GLY A 137 -9.75 -29.69 20.49
N ASP A 138 -9.73 -29.73 21.82
CA ASP A 138 -10.67 -28.97 22.64
C ASP A 138 -10.35 -27.46 22.55
N PRO A 139 -11.23 -26.63 21.96
CA PRO A 139 -10.99 -25.20 21.84
C PRO A 139 -10.85 -24.50 23.19
N ALA A 140 -11.45 -25.04 24.26
CA ALA A 140 -11.31 -24.50 25.61
C ALA A 140 -9.88 -24.63 26.14
N GLY A 141 -9.12 -25.61 25.65
CA GLY A 141 -7.72 -25.86 25.99
C GLY A 141 -6.72 -24.97 25.24
N PHE A 142 -7.14 -24.22 24.22
CA PHE A 142 -6.24 -23.37 23.42
C PHE A 142 -5.94 -22.03 24.10
N ARG A 143 -5.35 -22.12 25.29
CA ARG A 143 -4.99 -20.97 26.12
C ARG A 143 -3.57 -21.06 26.62
N ILE A 144 -2.97 -19.90 26.85
CA ILE A 144 -1.64 -19.74 27.42
C ILE A 144 -1.72 -18.83 28.64
N GLU A 145 -0.96 -19.14 29.67
CA GLU A 145 -0.79 -18.24 30.81
C GLU A 145 0.24 -17.17 30.46
N ILE A 146 -0.17 -15.90 30.52
CA ILE A 146 0.67 -14.75 30.23
C ILE A 146 0.93 -14.01 31.55
N GLY A 147 2.19 -14.01 31.97
CA GLY A 147 2.63 -13.39 33.22
C GLY A 147 3.86 -14.12 33.74
N GLY A 148 4.97 -13.40 33.92
CA GLY A 148 6.17 -13.97 34.54
C GLY A 148 6.06 -14.01 36.07
N PRO A 149 7.11 -14.49 36.78
CA PRO A 149 7.12 -14.60 38.25
C PRO A 149 6.87 -13.28 39.01
N GLN A 150 7.08 -12.14 38.34
CA GLN A 150 6.87 -10.80 38.89
C GLN A 150 5.44 -10.27 38.69
N CYS A 151 4.58 -11.03 38.00
CA CYS A 151 3.19 -10.69 37.72
C CYS A 151 2.30 -11.26 38.83
N THR A 152 1.47 -10.43 39.46
CA THR A 152 0.53 -10.89 40.51
C THR A 152 -0.86 -11.19 39.95
N GLN A 153 -1.15 -10.76 38.72
CA GLN A 153 -2.42 -10.99 38.03
C GLN A 153 -2.17 -11.62 36.65
N PRO A 154 -1.66 -12.87 36.57
CA PRO A 154 -1.45 -13.54 35.29
C PRO A 154 -2.77 -13.64 34.50
N TYR A 155 -2.66 -13.57 33.17
CA TYR A 155 -3.81 -13.65 32.27
C TYR A 155 -3.81 -14.98 31.51
N SER A 156 -4.89 -15.75 31.63
CA SER A 156 -5.13 -16.89 30.74
C SER A 156 -5.66 -16.37 29.40
N GLY A 157 -4.78 -16.17 28.43
CA GLY A 157 -5.11 -15.66 27.10
C GLY A 157 -5.39 -16.78 26.10
N SER A 158 -6.31 -16.55 25.17
CA SER A 158 -6.47 -17.42 23.99
C SER A 158 -5.20 -17.37 23.14
N VAL A 159 -4.89 -18.46 22.42
CA VAL A 159 -3.82 -18.45 21.40
C VAL A 159 -4.15 -17.56 20.20
N LEU A 160 -5.44 -17.29 19.97
CA LEU A 160 -5.93 -16.35 18.95
C LEU A 160 -6.60 -15.16 19.61
N ASN A 161 -6.15 -13.95 19.30
CA ASN A 161 -6.68 -12.67 19.81
C ASN A 161 -6.88 -11.69 18.66
N ILE A 162 -7.62 -10.60 18.90
CA ILE A 162 -7.79 -9.52 17.92
C ILE A 162 -6.59 -8.58 18.02
N SER A 163 -5.90 -8.38 16.90
CA SER A 163 -4.69 -7.54 16.82
C SER A 163 -5.00 -6.04 16.90
N ALA A 164 -3.99 -5.29 17.32
CA ALA A 164 -4.01 -3.86 17.56
C ALA A 164 -4.46 -3.03 16.34
N MET A 165 -5.63 -2.38 16.44
CA MET A 165 -6.10 -1.41 15.45
C MET A 165 -6.80 -0.24 16.14
N SER A 166 -6.23 0.96 15.99
CA SER A 166 -6.65 2.12 16.78
C SER A 166 -8.06 2.61 16.45
N PHE A 167 -8.79 3.06 17.48
CA PHE A 167 -9.96 3.92 17.29
C PHE A 167 -9.53 5.24 16.61
N GLY A 168 -10.19 5.58 15.51
CA GLY A 168 -9.78 6.63 14.56
C GLY A 168 -9.25 6.06 13.23
N SER A 169 -8.60 4.89 13.25
CA SER A 169 -8.36 4.08 12.06
C SER A 169 -9.57 3.20 11.75
N LEU A 170 -10.15 2.60 12.80
CA LEU A 170 -11.42 1.88 12.74
C LEU A 170 -12.59 2.74 13.24
N SER A 171 -13.78 2.46 12.72
CA SER A 171 -15.02 3.11 13.14
C SER A 171 -15.48 2.61 14.52
N ALA A 172 -16.35 3.38 15.17
CA ALA A 172 -17.01 2.99 16.42
C ALA A 172 -17.66 1.60 16.35
N ASN A 173 -18.39 1.33 15.26
CA ASN A 173 -19.09 0.07 15.05
C ASN A 173 -18.14 -1.12 14.90
N ALA A 174 -16.99 -0.93 14.25
CA ALA A 174 -15.97 -1.97 14.14
C ALA A 174 -15.41 -2.32 15.52
N ILE A 175 -15.05 -1.32 16.33
CA ILE A 175 -14.53 -1.53 17.69
C ILE A 175 -15.56 -2.26 18.57
N ARG A 176 -16.84 -1.85 18.52
CA ARG A 176 -17.93 -2.53 19.25
C ARG A 176 -18.06 -4.00 18.86
N ALA A 177 -18.10 -4.27 17.56
CA ALA A 177 -18.23 -5.63 17.04
C ALA A 177 -17.04 -6.50 17.47
N LEU A 178 -15.82 -5.98 17.36
CA LEU A 178 -14.60 -6.65 17.78
C LEU A 178 -14.58 -6.93 19.29
N ASN A 179 -14.88 -5.95 20.15
CA ASN A 179 -14.91 -6.17 21.59
C ASN A 179 -16.05 -7.11 22.02
N ARG A 180 -17.22 -7.03 21.38
CA ARG A 180 -18.31 -8.00 21.61
C ARG A 180 -17.89 -9.41 21.21
N GLY A 181 -17.20 -9.57 20.08
CA GLY A 181 -16.63 -10.84 19.64
C GLY A 181 -15.62 -11.39 20.65
N ALA A 182 -14.72 -10.53 21.14
CA ALA A 182 -13.75 -10.84 22.20
C ALA A 182 -14.43 -11.38 23.47
N LYS A 183 -15.51 -10.72 23.90
CA LYS A 183 -16.29 -11.17 25.06
C LYS A 183 -16.92 -12.55 24.85
N LEU A 184 -17.56 -12.77 23.70
CA LEU A 184 -18.26 -14.01 23.39
C LEU A 184 -17.29 -15.18 23.19
N GLY A 185 -16.13 -14.93 22.57
CA GLY A 185 -15.13 -15.95 22.28
C GLY A 185 -14.09 -16.15 23.38
N GLY A 186 -14.11 -15.35 24.45
CA GLY A 186 -13.16 -15.45 25.56
C GLY A 186 -11.71 -15.18 25.13
N PHE A 187 -11.48 -14.31 24.16
CA PHE A 187 -10.16 -13.85 23.73
C PHE A 187 -10.03 -12.34 23.93
N ALA A 188 -8.82 -11.81 23.87
CA ALA A 188 -8.58 -10.39 24.10
C ALA A 188 -8.70 -9.56 22.80
N HIS A 189 -9.08 -8.29 22.96
CA HIS A 189 -9.04 -7.28 21.92
C HIS A 189 -7.97 -6.24 22.24
N ASP A 190 -6.98 -6.13 21.36
CA ASP A 190 -5.97 -5.09 21.48
C ASP A 190 -6.48 -3.74 20.92
N THR A 191 -6.38 -2.69 21.74
CA THR A 191 -6.91 -1.36 21.41
C THR A 191 -6.16 -0.62 20.31
N GLY A 192 -4.93 -1.04 20.02
CA GLY A 192 -3.96 -0.26 19.28
C GLY A 192 -3.57 1.06 19.95
N GLU A 193 -2.72 1.84 19.28
CA GLU A 193 -2.19 3.12 19.78
C GLU A 193 -3.25 4.19 20.12
N GLY A 194 -4.52 4.00 19.77
CA GLY A 194 -5.56 5.03 19.86
C GLY A 194 -6.11 5.28 21.27
N SER A 195 -5.56 4.61 22.28
CA SER A 195 -6.12 4.48 23.62
C SER A 195 -7.45 3.73 23.68
N ILE A 196 -8.03 3.65 24.87
CA ILE A 196 -9.23 2.87 25.16
C ILE A 196 -10.46 3.75 24.97
N SER A 197 -11.12 3.64 23.82
CA SER A 197 -12.35 4.38 23.54
C SER A 197 -13.57 3.86 24.32
N PRO A 198 -14.66 4.64 24.44
CA PRO A 198 -15.91 4.16 25.04
C PRO A 198 -16.42 2.86 24.41
N TYR A 199 -16.25 2.72 23.09
CA TYR A 199 -16.66 1.55 22.31
C TYR A 199 -15.90 0.26 22.66
N HIS A 200 -14.67 0.37 23.15
CA HIS A 200 -13.97 -0.78 23.71
C HIS A 200 -14.64 -1.22 25.01
N ARG A 201 -15.11 -0.26 25.82
CA ARG A 201 -15.64 -0.52 27.17
C ARG A 201 -17.03 -1.13 27.16
N GLU A 202 -17.86 -0.78 26.18
CA GLU A 202 -19.31 -1.07 26.13
C GLU A 202 -19.67 -2.55 26.38
N ASN A 203 -18.93 -3.51 25.79
CA ASN A 203 -19.30 -4.93 25.85
C ASN A 203 -18.48 -5.73 26.87
N GLY A 204 -17.50 -5.12 27.53
CA GLY A 204 -16.72 -5.75 28.60
C GLY A 204 -15.90 -6.97 28.17
N GLY A 205 -15.51 -7.04 26.89
CA GLY A 205 -14.50 -7.98 26.40
C GLY A 205 -13.12 -7.64 26.95
N ASP A 206 -12.28 -8.65 27.16
CA ASP A 206 -10.93 -8.45 27.69
C ASP A 206 -10.09 -7.57 26.74
N LEU A 207 -9.29 -6.67 27.31
CA LEU A 207 -8.46 -5.74 26.54
C LEU A 207 -6.97 -5.97 26.77
N ILE A 208 -6.22 -5.85 25.67
CA ILE A 208 -4.79 -5.54 25.69
C ILE A 208 -4.67 -4.06 25.39
N TRP A 209 -4.11 -3.29 26.30
CA TRP A 209 -3.92 -1.86 26.07
C TRP A 209 -2.54 -1.61 25.44
N GLU A 210 -2.53 -1.30 24.14
CA GLU A 210 -1.31 -0.97 23.41
C GLU A 210 -0.90 0.51 23.65
N LEU A 211 0.33 0.70 24.13
CA LEU A 211 0.96 2.00 24.32
C LEU A 211 1.93 2.28 23.17
N GLY A 212 1.53 3.19 22.28
CA GLY A 212 2.43 3.80 21.31
C GLY A 212 3.29 4.91 21.92
N SER A 213 4.27 5.40 21.15
CA SER A 213 5.17 6.50 21.53
C SER A 213 4.47 7.84 21.79
N GLY A 214 3.23 8.02 21.31
CA GLY A 214 2.40 9.18 21.62
C GLY A 214 1.73 9.15 22.99
N TYR A 215 1.79 8.02 23.71
CA TYR A 215 1.20 7.77 25.04
C TYR A 215 -0.27 8.21 25.16
N PHE A 216 -1.07 8.01 24.09
CA PHE A 216 -2.45 8.48 24.05
C PHE A 216 -3.30 7.87 25.18
N GLY A 217 -4.05 8.73 25.87
CA GLY A 217 -4.83 8.41 27.08
C GLY A 217 -4.02 8.26 28.37
N CYS A 218 -2.68 8.31 28.31
CA CYS A 218 -1.82 8.40 29.49
C CYS A 218 -0.62 9.32 29.24
N ARG A 219 -0.90 10.50 28.68
CA ARG A 219 0.09 11.54 28.41
C ARG A 219 -0.19 12.82 29.19
N THR A 220 0.88 13.55 29.47
CA THR A 220 0.83 14.96 29.86
C THR A 220 0.48 15.84 28.66
N ALA A 221 0.20 17.13 28.90
CA ALA A 221 -0.05 18.10 27.83
C ALA A 221 1.11 18.15 26.82
N ASP A 222 2.35 18.07 27.32
CA ASP A 222 3.58 18.08 26.51
C ASP A 222 3.89 16.73 25.82
N GLY A 223 3.04 15.71 26.02
CA GLY A 223 3.17 14.41 25.36
C GLY A 223 4.12 13.41 26.00
N HIS A 224 4.53 13.66 27.24
CA HIS A 224 5.29 12.70 28.03
C HIS A 224 4.34 11.71 28.71
N PHE A 225 4.86 10.56 29.11
CA PHE A 225 4.10 9.55 29.86
C PHE A 225 3.61 10.11 31.21
N ASP A 226 2.32 9.92 31.51
CA ASP A 226 1.67 10.29 32.76
C ASP A 226 1.34 9.02 33.57
N PRO A 227 2.04 8.78 34.70
CA PRO A 227 1.87 7.56 35.50
C PRO A 227 0.51 7.47 36.20
N GLU A 228 -0.11 8.59 36.56
CA GLU A 228 -1.40 8.61 37.27
C GLU A 228 -2.53 8.24 36.30
N ARG A 229 -2.54 8.88 35.13
CA ARG A 229 -3.49 8.53 34.06
C ARG A 229 -3.32 7.09 33.59
N PHE A 230 -2.07 6.64 33.47
CA PHE A 230 -1.80 5.23 33.15
C PHE A 230 -2.38 4.31 34.21
N ALA A 231 -2.10 4.53 35.50
CA ALA A 231 -2.60 3.68 36.58
C ALA A 231 -4.14 3.66 36.61
N ALA A 232 -4.80 4.81 36.42
CA ALA A 232 -6.25 4.91 36.39
C ALA A 232 -6.88 4.03 35.29
N GLN A 233 -6.30 4.02 34.09
CA GLN A 233 -6.80 3.20 32.99
C GLN A 233 -6.39 1.72 33.12
N ALA A 234 -5.13 1.46 33.44
CA ALA A 234 -4.56 0.11 33.47
C ALA A 234 -5.13 -0.74 34.60
N ARG A 235 -5.59 -0.13 35.70
CA ARG A 235 -6.19 -0.87 36.83
C ARG A 235 -7.61 -1.34 36.56
N ASP A 236 -8.30 -0.79 35.56
CA ASP A 236 -9.63 -1.24 35.17
C ASP A 236 -9.65 -2.76 34.93
N PRO A 237 -10.57 -3.53 35.53
CA PRO A 237 -10.60 -5.00 35.42
C PRO A 237 -10.72 -5.54 33.99
N GLN A 238 -11.22 -4.74 33.05
CA GLN A 238 -11.33 -5.09 31.64
C GLN A 238 -9.97 -5.09 30.93
N VAL A 239 -9.03 -4.25 31.39
CA VAL A 239 -7.65 -4.28 30.90
C VAL A 239 -6.95 -5.48 31.54
N LYS A 240 -6.57 -6.46 30.71
CA LYS A 240 -5.89 -7.67 31.19
C LYS A 240 -4.38 -7.57 31.06
N MET A 241 -3.90 -6.87 30.04
CA MET A 241 -2.48 -6.75 29.74
C MET A 241 -2.15 -5.38 29.15
N VAL A 242 -0.88 -5.00 29.22
CA VAL A 242 -0.35 -3.78 28.58
C VAL A 242 0.74 -4.19 27.59
N GLU A 243 0.69 -3.64 26.38
CA GLU A 243 1.68 -3.88 25.33
C GLU A 243 2.39 -2.57 24.97
N ILE A 244 3.71 -2.50 25.14
CA ILE A 244 4.50 -1.36 24.64
C ILE A 244 4.83 -1.60 23.17
N LYS A 245 4.39 -0.71 22.29
CA LYS A 245 4.62 -0.86 20.85
C LYS A 245 5.89 -0.13 20.42
N LEU A 246 6.96 -0.88 20.17
CA LEU A 246 8.21 -0.34 19.62
C LEU A 246 8.12 -0.06 18.12
N SER A 247 7.49 -0.96 17.36
CA SER A 247 7.35 -0.84 15.91
C SER A 247 6.18 -1.66 15.35
N GLN A 248 5.84 -1.46 14.07
CA GLN A 248 4.85 -2.27 13.35
C GLN A 248 5.34 -2.62 11.94
N GLY A 249 4.86 -3.74 11.39
CA GLY A 249 5.38 -4.30 10.13
C GLY A 249 5.18 -3.37 8.94
N ALA A 250 4.07 -2.62 8.92
CA ALA A 250 3.79 -1.69 7.84
C ALA A 250 4.70 -0.44 7.85
N LYS A 251 5.26 -0.07 9.01
CA LYS A 251 6.12 1.12 9.15
C LYS A 251 7.04 1.00 10.37
N PRO A 252 8.16 0.25 10.26
CA PRO A 252 8.99 -0.04 11.43
C PRO A 252 9.70 1.19 12.02
N GLY A 253 9.97 2.22 11.21
CA GLY A 253 10.71 3.42 11.63
C GLY A 253 9.89 4.70 11.86
N HIS A 254 8.55 4.64 11.81
CA HIS A 254 7.70 5.82 11.93
C HIS A 254 6.56 5.60 12.94
N GLY A 255 6.23 6.65 13.69
CA GLY A 255 5.07 6.65 14.59
C GLY A 255 3.72 6.69 13.85
N GLY A 256 2.64 6.42 14.59
CA GLY A 256 1.26 6.71 14.19
C GLY A 256 1.08 8.15 13.67
N ILE A 257 0.28 8.33 12.61
CA ILE A 257 -0.21 9.66 12.20
C ILE A 257 -1.73 9.54 12.08
N LEU A 258 -2.45 10.41 12.77
CA LEU A 258 -3.89 10.59 12.57
C LEU A 258 -4.15 12.03 12.08
N PRO A 259 -4.62 12.21 10.84
CA PRO A 259 -4.86 13.54 10.27
C PRO A 259 -5.86 14.36 11.08
N ALA A 260 -5.64 15.68 11.16
CA ALA A 260 -6.49 16.65 11.87
C ALA A 260 -8.00 16.46 11.64
N HIS A 261 -8.43 16.29 10.39
CA HIS A 261 -9.85 16.14 10.03
C HIS A 261 -10.49 14.86 10.60
N LYS A 262 -9.69 13.87 11.01
CA LYS A 262 -10.17 12.66 11.71
C LYS A 262 -10.15 12.82 13.23
N VAL A 263 -9.53 13.85 13.79
CA VAL A 263 -9.47 14.11 15.24
C VAL A 263 -10.74 14.82 15.68
N SER A 264 -11.84 14.08 15.69
CA SER A 264 -13.13 14.54 16.24
C SER A 264 -13.02 14.78 17.74
N ARG A 265 -13.97 15.52 18.31
CA ARG A 265 -14.12 15.68 19.77
C ARG A 265 -13.99 14.38 20.55
N GLU A 266 -14.59 13.30 20.06
CA GLU A 266 -14.55 12.00 20.72
C GLU A 266 -13.14 11.40 20.73
N ILE A 267 -12.44 11.48 19.60
CA ILE A 267 -11.05 11.00 19.50
C ILE A 267 -10.12 11.86 20.34
N ALA A 268 -10.33 13.18 20.34
CA ALA A 268 -9.59 14.13 21.15
C ALA A 268 -9.68 13.80 22.65
N LEU A 269 -10.90 13.57 23.15
CA LEU A 269 -11.15 13.17 24.53
C LEU A 269 -10.53 11.79 24.85
N THR A 270 -10.71 10.81 23.97
CA THR A 270 -10.15 9.46 24.15
C THR A 270 -8.61 9.48 24.23
N ARG A 271 -7.97 10.26 23.37
CA ARG A 271 -6.50 10.31 23.27
C ARG A 271 -5.85 11.31 24.23
N GLY A 272 -6.61 12.24 24.81
CA GLY A 272 -6.09 13.34 25.62
C GLY A 272 -5.30 14.35 24.80
N VAL A 273 -5.84 14.74 23.63
CA VAL A 273 -5.22 15.66 22.67
C VAL A 273 -6.21 16.75 22.24
N PRO A 274 -5.74 17.89 21.69
CA PRO A 274 -6.64 18.92 21.16
C PRO A 274 -7.47 18.42 19.97
N GLU A 275 -8.73 18.86 19.88
CA GLU A 275 -9.61 18.58 18.74
C GLU A 275 -9.10 19.28 17.46
N GLY A 276 -9.24 18.61 16.31
CA GLY A 276 -8.88 19.17 15.01
C GLY A 276 -7.38 19.37 14.78
N VAL A 277 -6.51 18.87 15.66
CA VAL A 277 -5.05 18.96 15.50
C VAL A 277 -4.50 17.59 15.09
N THR A 278 -3.66 17.55 14.05
CA THR A 278 -3.02 16.31 13.59
C THR A 278 -2.23 15.66 14.72
N CYS A 279 -2.52 14.41 15.02
CA CYS A 279 -1.80 13.63 16.02
C CYS A 279 -0.63 12.90 15.36
N VAL A 280 0.59 13.33 15.67
CA VAL A 280 1.81 12.64 15.27
C VAL A 280 2.42 11.98 16.49
N SER A 281 2.54 10.65 16.45
CA SER A 281 3.33 9.90 17.43
C SER A 281 4.82 10.07 17.07
N PRO A 282 5.70 10.38 18.04
CA PRO A 282 7.14 10.39 17.79
C PRO A 282 7.65 9.03 17.27
N ALA A 283 8.80 9.00 16.59
CA ALA A 283 9.36 7.74 16.10
C ALA A 283 9.85 6.80 17.22
N ARG A 284 10.09 7.33 18.42
CA ARG A 284 10.57 6.58 19.59
C ARG A 284 9.80 6.97 20.85
N HIS A 285 9.77 6.07 21.81
CA HIS A 285 9.30 6.37 23.16
C HIS A 285 10.21 7.40 23.84
N SER A 286 9.63 8.38 24.52
CA SER A 286 10.40 9.38 25.29
C SER A 286 10.73 8.90 26.71
N ALA A 287 10.06 7.86 27.21
CA ALA A 287 10.26 7.34 28.57
C ALA A 287 11.54 6.50 28.75
N PHE A 288 12.19 6.09 27.66
CA PHE A 288 13.41 5.28 27.69
C PHE A 288 14.21 5.47 26.39
N SER A 289 15.52 5.28 26.47
CA SER A 289 16.46 5.36 25.34
C SER A 289 17.25 4.06 25.13
N THR A 290 17.31 3.17 26.13
CA THR A 290 18.02 1.89 26.04
C THR A 290 17.11 0.69 26.33
N PRO A 291 17.48 -0.53 25.90
CA PRO A 291 16.74 -1.74 26.24
C PRO A 291 16.62 -1.98 27.75
N ILE A 292 17.65 -1.61 28.53
CA ILE A 292 17.63 -1.76 29.99
C ILE A 292 16.62 -0.79 30.61
N GLU A 293 16.61 0.47 30.18
CA GLU A 293 15.62 1.45 30.61
C GLU A 293 14.20 1.03 30.20
N MET A 294 14.03 0.41 29.03
CA MET A 294 12.74 -0.16 28.62
C MET A 294 12.28 -1.26 29.59
N MET A 295 13.18 -2.15 30.02
CA MET A 295 12.85 -3.18 31.00
C MET A 295 12.49 -2.59 32.37
N GLN A 296 13.16 -1.52 32.79
CA GLN A 296 12.80 -0.76 33.99
C GLN A 296 11.42 -0.11 33.85
N PHE A 297 11.12 0.43 32.67
CA PHE A 297 9.82 1.01 32.36
C PHE A 297 8.72 -0.05 32.39
N ILE A 298 8.94 -1.24 31.82
CA ILE A 298 8.02 -2.40 31.93
C ILE A 298 7.75 -2.77 33.39
N ALA A 299 8.78 -2.80 34.24
CA ALA A 299 8.60 -3.07 35.67
C ALA A 299 7.73 -1.99 36.34
N ARG A 300 7.98 -0.70 36.04
CA ARG A 300 7.17 0.41 36.54
C ARG A 300 5.71 0.33 36.09
N LEU A 301 5.45 0.01 34.81
CA LEU A 301 4.09 -0.16 34.31
C LEU A 301 3.37 -1.33 34.99
N ARG A 302 4.09 -2.40 35.32
CA ARG A 302 3.55 -3.54 36.07
C ARG A 302 3.10 -3.11 37.46
N GLU A 303 3.92 -2.35 38.18
CA GLU A 303 3.55 -1.80 39.49
C GLU A 303 2.33 -0.89 39.41
N LEU A 304 2.34 0.07 38.47
CA LEU A 304 1.25 1.04 38.30
C LEU A 304 -0.08 0.37 37.90
N SER A 305 -0.04 -0.71 37.11
CA SER A 305 -1.23 -1.48 36.70
C SER A 305 -1.80 -2.39 37.80
N GLY A 306 -1.14 -2.46 38.97
CA GLY A 306 -1.53 -3.36 40.06
C GLY A 306 -1.01 -4.79 39.88
N GLY A 307 0.02 -4.99 39.07
CA GLY A 307 0.71 -6.25 38.87
C GLY A 307 0.22 -7.08 37.69
N LYS A 308 -0.34 -6.43 36.65
CA LYS A 308 -0.78 -7.08 35.40
C LYS A 308 0.40 -7.41 34.47
N PRO A 309 0.25 -8.33 33.51
CA PRO A 309 1.29 -8.61 32.53
C PRO A 309 1.56 -7.37 31.68
N VAL A 310 2.84 -7.07 31.48
CA VAL A 310 3.31 -6.00 30.62
C VAL A 310 4.38 -6.57 29.69
N GLY A 311 4.14 -6.43 28.39
CA GLY A 311 5.03 -6.89 27.33
C GLY A 311 5.35 -5.78 26.34
N PHE A 312 5.99 -6.16 25.24
CA PHE A 312 6.28 -5.24 24.14
C PHE A 312 6.17 -5.95 22.80
N LYS A 313 5.89 -5.15 21.78
CA LYS A 313 5.76 -5.56 20.39
C LYS A 313 6.83 -4.90 19.55
N LEU A 314 7.48 -5.70 18.72
CA LEU A 314 8.47 -5.25 17.76
C LEU A 314 8.32 -6.00 16.44
N CYS A 315 8.77 -5.38 15.37
CA CYS A 315 8.94 -6.04 14.09
C CYS A 315 10.42 -6.29 13.85
N LEU A 316 10.74 -7.56 13.58
CA LEU A 316 12.06 -7.97 13.16
C LEU A 316 12.20 -7.61 11.68
N GLY A 317 13.02 -6.60 11.40
CA GLY A 317 13.41 -6.22 10.05
C GLY A 317 14.70 -6.94 9.64
N HIS A 318 14.84 -7.18 8.34
CA HIS A 318 16.09 -7.59 7.70
C HIS A 318 16.84 -6.37 7.16
#